data_AF-A0A9D6RK82-F1
#
_entry.id   AF-A0A9D6RK82-F1
#
_cell.length_a   1.000
_cell.length_b   1.000
_cell.length_c   1.000
_cell.angle_alpha   90.00
_cell.angle_beta   90.00
_cell.angle_gamma   90.00
#
_symmetry.space_group_name_H-M   'P 1'
#
loop_
_entity.id
_entity.type
_entity.pdbx_description
1 polymer ?
#
loop_
_entity_poly.entity_id
_entity_poly.type
_entity_poly.pdbx_seq_one_letter_code
_entity_poly.pdbx_strand_id
1 'polypeptide(L)' 'MAIEAMRKAQASDEVRELIELRRKALHDEATRLEEAVNRGRQEALRQTACGMCEEGFADEVVARLTGLTPDEWKGETP' A
#
# COMPACT_ATOMS: atom_id res chain seq x y z
N MET A 1 30.90 -38.46 -9.98
CA MET A 1 30.21 -39.53 -9.21
C MET A 1 28.80 -39.07 -8.82
N ALA A 2 27.87 -39.97 -8.48
CA ALA A 2 26.47 -39.63 -8.20
C ALA A 2 26.29 -38.59 -7.06
N ILE A 3 27.14 -38.64 -6.03
CA ILE A 3 27.11 -37.71 -4.88
C ILE A 3 27.39 -36.27 -5.29
N GLU A 4 28.30 -36.04 -6.24
CA GLU A 4 28.64 -34.69 -6.72
C GLU A 4 27.51 -34.09 -7.56
N ALA A 5 26.79 -34.92 -8.32
CA ALA A 5 25.63 -34.50 -9.09
C ALA A 5 24.47 -34.11 -8.15
N MET A 6 24.22 -34.88 -7.09
CA MET A 6 23.21 -34.56 -6.07
C MET A 6 23.52 -33.24 -5.35
N ARG A 7 24.78 -33.01 -4.93
CA ARG A 7 25.18 -31.75 -4.29
C ARG A 7 24.98 -30.53 -5.19
N LYS A 8 25.29 -30.65 -6.49
CA LYS A 8 25.06 -29.58 -7.46
C LYS A 8 23.57 -29.31 -7.68
N ALA A 9 22.75 -30.35 -7.75
CA ALA A 9 21.30 -30.21 -7.87
C ALA A 9 20.71 -29.51 -6.64
N GLN A 10 21.08 -29.95 -5.43
CA GLN A 10 20.63 -29.33 -4.19
C GLN A 10 21.05 -27.85 -4.10
N ALA A 11 22.31 -27.53 -4.42
CA ALA A 11 22.77 -26.14 -4.45
C ALA A 11 21.99 -25.30 -5.49
N SER A 12 21.61 -25.90 -6.62
CA SER A 12 20.77 -25.23 -7.62
C SER A 12 19.34 -25.00 -7.13
N ASP A 13 18.79 -25.91 -6.32
CA ASP A 13 17.45 -25.77 -5.75
C ASP A 13 17.44 -24.72 -4.62
N GLU A 14 18.45 -24.71 -3.75
CA GLU A 14 18.63 -23.67 -2.73
C GLU A 14 18.77 -22.28 -3.37
N VAL A 15 19.54 -22.15 -4.47
CA VAL A 15 19.65 -20.89 -5.21
C VAL A 15 18.31 -20.48 -5.84
N ARG A 16 17.54 -21.44 -6.37
CA ARG A 16 16.19 -21.16 -6.91
C ARG A 16 15.27 -20.63 -5.83
N GLU A 17 15.23 -21.29 -4.67
CA GLU A 17 14.40 -20.89 -3.53
C GLU A 17 14.77 -19.48 -3.04
N LEU A 18 16.07 -19.17 -2.93
CA LEU A 18 16.53 -17.83 -2.56
C LEU A 18 16.09 -16.75 -3.56
N ILE A 19 16.11 -17.05 -4.87
CA ILE A 19 15.62 -16.13 -5.90
C ILE A 19 14.11 -15.90 -5.75
N GLU A 20 13.35 -16.95 -5.49
CA GLU A 20 11.89 -16.87 -5.29
C GLU A 20 11.54 -16.08 -4.03
N LEU A 21 12.21 -16.35 -2.92
CA LEU A 21 12.07 -15.59 -1.67
C LEU A 21 12.39 -14.11 -1.86
N ARG A 22 13.47 -13.80 -2.58
CA ARG A 22 13.82 -12.41 -2.91
C ARG A 22 12.76 -11.73 -3.77
N ARG A 23 12.23 -12.42 -4.79
CA ARG A 23 11.16 -11.87 -5.64
C ARG A 23 9.90 -11.59 -4.83
N LYS A 24 9.52 -12.51 -3.94
CA LYS A 24 8.37 -12.33 -3.05
C LYS A 24 8.59 -11.14 -2.11
N ALA A 25 9.76 -11.04 -1.47
CA ALA A 25 10.07 -9.93 -0.57
C ALA A 25 9.98 -8.56 -1.28
N LEU A 26 10.51 -8.45 -2.50
CA LEU A 26 10.41 -7.22 -3.30
C LEU A 26 8.96 -6.89 -3.68
N HIS A 27 8.16 -7.90 -4.00
CA HIS A 27 6.74 -7.70 -4.30
C HIS A 27 5.97 -7.24 -3.06
N ASP A 28 6.17 -7.90 -1.92
CA ASP A 28 5.53 -7.54 -0.65
C ASP A 28 5.91 -6.12 -0.21
N GLU A 29 7.17 -5.72 -0.39
CA GLU A 29 7.64 -4.36 -0.11
C GLU A 29 6.98 -3.33 -1.04
N ALA A 30 6.92 -3.61 -2.34
CA ALA A 30 6.25 -2.72 -3.29
C ALA A 30 4.76 -2.54 -2.95
N THR A 31 4.06 -3.63 -2.64
CA THR A 31 2.65 -3.60 -2.22
C THR A 31 2.47 -2.78 -0.94
N ARG A 32 3.33 -2.98 0.08
CA ARG A 32 3.27 -2.19 1.32
C ARG A 32 3.48 -0.70 1.09
N LEU A 33 4.41 -0.33 0.21
CA LEU A 33 4.67 1.06 -0.14
C LEU A 33 3.46 1.67 -0.87
N GLU A 34 2.89 0.95 -1.83
CA GLU A 34 1.69 1.39 -2.55
C GLU A 34 0.51 1.60 -1.59
N GLU A 35 0.26 0.66 -0.67
CA GLU A 35 -0.77 0.79 0.36
C GLU A 35 -0.52 1.98 1.30
N ALA A 36 0.74 2.23 1.68
CA ALA A 36 1.09 3.36 2.52
C ALA A 36 0.85 4.69 1.80
N VAL A 37 1.22 4.79 0.52
CA VAL A 37 0.98 5.99 -0.30
C VAL A 37 -0.52 6.22 -0.50
N ASN A 38 -1.29 5.17 -0.80
CA ASN A 38 -2.73 5.27 -0.99
C ASN A 38 -3.44 5.70 0.30
N ARG A 39 -3.05 5.15 1.45
CA ARG A 39 -3.55 5.58 2.76
C ARG A 39 -3.21 7.04 3.05
N GLY A 40 -1.96 7.45 2.88
CA GLY A 40 -1.54 8.84 3.10
C GLY A 40 -2.28 9.82 2.19
N ARG A 41 -2.54 9.46 0.93
CA ARG A 41 -3.34 10.28 0.01
C ARG A 41 -4.80 10.41 0.46
N GLN A 42 -5.41 9.32 0.92
CA GLN A 42 -6.79 9.35 1.43
C GLN A 42 -6.88 10.20 2.70
N GLU A 43 -5.92 10.06 3.61
CA GLU A 43 -5.86 10.86 4.83
C GLU A 43 -5.67 12.36 4.54
N ALA A 44 -4.77 12.71 3.63
CA ALA A 44 -4.56 14.10 3.21
C ALA A 44 -5.82 14.70 2.57
N LEU A 45 -6.55 13.94 1.75
CA LEU A 45 -7.83 14.38 1.17
C LEU A 45 -8.90 14.60 2.26
N ARG A 46 -9.00 13.72 3.25
CA ARG A 46 -9.91 13.89 4.39
C ARG A 46 -9.55 15.13 5.21
N GLN A 47 -8.28 15.31 5.58
CA GLN A 47 -7.82 16.48 6.32
C GLN A 47 -8.12 17.78 5.55
N THR A 48 -7.93 17.78 4.22
CA THR A 48 -8.30 18.90 3.36
C THR A 48 -9.80 19.15 3.38
N ALA A 49 -10.63 18.12 3.26
CA ALA A 49 -12.09 18.24 3.33
C ALA A 49 -12.55 18.84 4.68
N CYS A 50 -11.98 18.38 5.79
CA CYS A 50 -12.24 18.94 7.12
C CYS A 50 -11.85 20.42 7.20
N GLY A 51 -10.65 20.79 6.74
CA GLY A 51 -10.21 22.18 6.72
C GLY A 51 -11.11 23.08 5.88
N MET A 52 -11.61 22.60 4.74
CA MET A 52 -12.59 23.35 3.94
C MET A 52 -13.90 23.54 4.70
N CYS A 53 -14.41 22.53 5.40
CA CYS A 53 -15.60 22.70 6.24
C CYS A 53 -15.36 23.73 7.37
N GLU A 54 -14.18 23.70 8.00
CA GLU A 54 -13.79 24.65 9.06
C GLU A 54 -13.69 26.10 8.53
N GLU A 55 -13.26 26.28 7.29
CA GLU A 55 -13.25 27.56 6.59
C GLU A 55 -14.65 28.01 6.10
N GLY A 56 -15.69 27.20 6.33
CA GLY A 56 -17.08 27.55 6.05
C GLY A 56 -17.59 27.13 4.66
N PHE A 57 -16.86 26.26 3.95
CA PHE A 57 -17.37 25.68 2.71
C PHE A 57 -18.53 24.72 3.00
N ALA A 58 -19.59 24.81 2.18
CA ALA A 58 -20.75 23.93 2.28
C ALA A 58 -20.38 22.47 1.94
N ASP A 59 -21.02 21.51 2.62
CA ASP A 59 -20.76 20.07 2.46
C ASP A 59 -20.87 19.61 0.99
N GLU A 60 -21.83 20.14 0.22
CA GLU A 60 -22.01 19.79 -1.20
C GLU A 60 -20.84 20.25 -2.06
N VAL A 61 -20.24 21.40 -1.72
CA VAL A 61 -19.07 21.94 -2.43
C VAL A 61 -17.84 21.12 -2.09
N VAL A 62 -17.65 20.80 -0.82
CA VAL A 62 -16.53 19.96 -0.36
C VAL A 62 -16.62 18.58 -1.03
N ALA A 63 -17.78 17.93 -1.00
CA ALA A 63 -17.98 16.63 -1.62
C ALA A 63 -17.66 16.61 -3.12
N ARG A 64 -18.10 17.66 -3.84
CA ARG A 64 -17.81 17.79 -5.28
C ARG A 64 -16.32 17.99 -5.57
N LEU A 65 -15.59 18.71 -4.71
CA LEU A 65 -14.18 19.06 -4.95
C LEU A 65 -13.22 17.95 -4.48
N THR A 66 -13.54 17.27 -3.40
CA THR A 66 -12.69 16.20 -2.84
C THR A 66 -13.10 14.82 -3.33
N GLY A 67 -14.32 14.67 -3.87
CA GLY A 67 -14.89 13.39 -4.28
C GLY A 67 -15.32 12.51 -3.11
N LEU A 68 -15.24 13.02 -1.89
CA LEU A 68 -15.64 12.33 -0.67
C LEU A 68 -17.08 12.68 -0.31
N THR A 69 -17.70 11.91 0.57
CA THR A 69 -18.98 12.19 1.21
C THR A 69 -18.75 12.72 2.63
N PRO A 70 -19.71 13.45 3.23
CA PRO A 70 -19.57 13.94 4.59
C PRO A 70 -19.19 12.86 5.61
N ASP A 71 -19.75 11.66 5.46
CA ASP A 71 -19.45 10.53 6.34
C ASP A 71 -17.99 10.05 6.21
N GLU A 72 -17.38 10.17 5.03
CA GLU A 72 -16.01 9.70 4.76
C GLU A 72 -14.92 10.61 5.34
N TRP A 73 -15.19 11.90 5.58
CA TRP A 73 -14.24 12.80 6.24
C TRP A 73 -14.64 13.18 7.68
N LYS A 74 -15.91 13.03 8.07
CA LYS A 74 -16.38 13.22 9.45
C LYS A 74 -16.31 11.95 10.30
N GLY A 75 -16.17 10.77 9.68
CA GLY A 75 -16.04 9.50 10.38
C GLY A 75 -14.76 9.40 11.23
N GLU A 76 -14.84 8.73 12.37
CA GLU A 76 -13.70 8.47 13.26
C GLU A 76 -12.63 7.63 12.55
N THR A 77 -11.36 8.04 12.72
CA THR A 77 -10.19 7.21 12.42
C THR A 77 -10.27 5.88 13.18
N PRO A 78 -10.00 4.73 12.54
CA PRO A 78 -9.70 3.50 13.28
C PRO A 78 -8.45 3.65 14.16
#